data_AF-A0AAP2Z3G4-F1
#
_entry.id   AF-A0AAP2Z3G4-F1
#
_cell.length_a   1.000
_cell.length_b   1.000
_cell.length_c   1.000
_cell.angle_alpha   90.00
_cell.angle_beta   90.00
_cell.angle_gamma   90.00
#
_symmetry.space_group_name_H-M   'P 1'
#
loop_
_entity.id
_entity.type
_entity.pdbx_description
1 polymer ?
#
loop_
_entity_poly.entity_id
_entity_poly.type
_entity_poly.pdbx_seq_one_letter_code
_entity_poly.pdbx_strand_id
1 'polypeptide(L)'
;MAPIIKLAVVCILVGAVLLIGPTVGFSQLEADRGVTVQTATDDSAFLEITDRSATASLSNAVDTTAVYDLRMASESLSENTVDTTLLSVIDGQGSPVSATALETVPVADGTDDVSLLVQCVTEGGIADGSYTLEIAMQATGSGVTVDAVRSTGTPVPISCGEPPTDEDITVIEDEPGNVETTGNVTVENGNDVNGDVSGGGSVTLDNGASVSGNISSGGDTTVSNNGNVGGGIESGGTVTINNNGNIGGGITAEGDIILTNNGIVNGDVISYNGNIEISNNGEVRGDVIAHNGTVCIGNNAVVTGQVIAGQGTC
;
A
#
# COMPACT_ATOMS: atom_id res chain seq x y z
N MET A 1 -95.39 -42.94 14.38
CA MET A 1 -94.45 -42.15 15.20
C MET A 1 -93.71 -43.14 16.10
N ALA A 2 -92.39 -43.36 16.06
CA ALA A 2 -91.28 -42.58 15.53
C ALA A 2 -90.12 -43.53 15.11
N PRO A 3 -89.59 -43.43 13.87
CA PRO A 3 -88.46 -44.24 13.39
C PRO A 3 -87.16 -43.43 13.26
N ILE A 4 -86.99 -42.31 13.98
CA ILE A 4 -85.88 -41.37 13.72
C ILE A 4 -84.73 -41.51 14.74
N ILE A 5 -84.97 -42.02 15.95
CA ILE A 5 -83.92 -42.13 17.00
C ILE A 5 -82.97 -43.30 16.75
N LYS A 6 -83.41 -44.37 16.08
CA LYS A 6 -82.55 -45.54 15.80
C LYS A 6 -81.53 -45.30 14.68
N LEU A 7 -81.78 -44.34 13.77
CA LEU A 7 -80.86 -44.06 12.67
C LEU A 7 -79.70 -43.15 13.09
N ALA A 8 -79.93 -42.21 14.02
CA ALA A 8 -78.89 -41.32 14.54
C ALA A 8 -77.81 -42.06 15.35
N VAL A 9 -78.19 -43.08 16.13
CA VAL A 9 -77.23 -43.89 16.92
C VAL A 9 -76.36 -44.79 16.02
N VAL A 10 -76.91 -45.28 14.91
CA VAL A 10 -76.16 -46.10 13.94
C VAL A 10 -75.14 -45.25 13.17
N CYS A 11 -75.47 -44.02 12.77
CA CYS A 11 -74.52 -43.16 12.08
C CYS A 11 -73.37 -42.65 12.99
N ILE A 12 -73.61 -42.45 14.28
CA ILE A 12 -72.55 -42.04 15.23
C ILE A 12 -71.62 -43.21 15.57
N LEU A 13 -72.12 -44.45 15.67
CA LEU A 13 -71.28 -45.64 15.88
C LEU A 13 -70.48 -46.04 14.64
N VAL A 14 -70.99 -45.80 13.43
CA VAL A 14 -70.25 -46.07 12.18
C VAL A 14 -69.23 -44.95 11.88
N GLY A 15 -69.53 -43.69 12.25
CA GLY A 15 -68.59 -42.57 12.08
C GLY A 15 -67.36 -42.63 12.99
N ALA A 16 -67.47 -43.23 14.18
CA ALA A 16 -66.35 -43.40 15.10
C ALA A 16 -65.40 -44.56 14.72
N VAL A 17 -65.79 -45.46 13.82
CA VAL A 17 -64.99 -46.64 13.44
C VAL A 17 -64.13 -46.41 12.20
N LEU A 18 -64.34 -45.32 11.44
CA LEU A 18 -63.54 -45.00 10.25
C LEU A 18 -62.27 -44.17 10.52
N LEU A 19 -61.96 -43.84 11.78
CA LEU A 19 -60.72 -43.15 12.18
C LEU A 19 -59.65 -44.09 12.76
N ILE A 20 -59.84 -45.41 12.67
CA ILE A 20 -58.85 -46.42 13.03
C ILE A 20 -58.37 -47.13 11.75
N GLY A 21 -58.00 -46.36 10.72
CA GLY A 21 -56.96 -46.84 9.82
C GLY A 21 -55.62 -46.71 10.55
N PRO A 22 -54.65 -47.62 10.38
CA PRO A 22 -53.32 -47.38 10.93
C PRO A 22 -52.86 -46.02 10.41
N THR A 23 -52.55 -45.09 11.31
CA THR A 23 -51.72 -43.95 10.96
C THR A 23 -50.43 -44.54 10.42
N VAL A 24 -50.31 -44.62 9.09
CA VAL A 24 -49.06 -44.96 8.41
C VAL A 24 -48.13 -43.78 8.64
N GLY A 25 -47.55 -43.73 9.84
CA GLY A 25 -46.38 -42.94 10.13
C GLY A 25 -45.24 -43.60 9.37
N PHE A 26 -44.70 -42.90 8.38
CA PHE A 26 -43.44 -43.31 7.77
C PHE A 26 -42.38 -43.32 8.88
N SER A 27 -41.85 -44.49 9.24
CA SER A 27 -40.80 -44.62 10.27
C SER A 27 -39.41 -44.27 9.74
N GLN A 28 -39.25 -44.25 8.41
CA GLN A 28 -38.04 -43.84 7.72
C GLN A 28 -38.42 -43.08 6.44
N LEU A 29 -37.87 -41.88 6.30
CA LEU A 29 -37.79 -41.14 5.05
C LEU A 29 -36.33 -41.26 4.59
N GLU A 30 -36.06 -42.23 3.72
CA GLU A 30 -34.73 -42.40 3.13
C GLU A 30 -34.60 -41.38 1.99
N ALA A 31 -34.11 -40.18 2.32
CA ALA A 31 -33.80 -39.16 1.33
C ALA A 31 -32.45 -39.48 0.72
N ASP A 32 -32.44 -39.94 -0.52
CA ASP A 32 -31.21 -40.11 -1.31
C ASP A 32 -30.66 -38.72 -1.65
N ARG A 33 -29.74 -38.22 -0.81
CA ARG A 33 -29.00 -36.99 -1.09
C ARG A 33 -27.80 -37.36 -1.97
N GLY A 34 -28.04 -37.41 -3.27
CA GLY A 34 -26.96 -37.54 -4.25
C GLY A 34 -25.99 -36.36 -4.12
N VAL A 35 -24.71 -36.65 -3.89
CA VAL A 35 -23.63 -35.64 -3.92
C VAL A 35 -22.89 -35.81 -5.25
N THR A 36 -22.78 -34.73 -6.02
CA THR A 36 -21.97 -34.69 -7.25
C THR A 36 -20.74 -33.83 -6.98
N VAL A 37 -19.57 -34.32 -7.36
CA VAL A 37 -18.31 -33.57 -7.27
C VAL A 37 -17.82 -33.26 -8.67
N GLN A 38 -17.56 -31.98 -8.94
CA GLN A 38 -16.90 -31.52 -10.15
C GLN A 38 -15.66 -30.73 -9.76
N THR A 39 -14.59 -30.88 -10.53
CA THR A 39 -13.35 -30.11 -10.37
C THR A 39 -13.32 -29.00 -11.40
N ALA A 40 -12.85 -27.82 -11.01
CA ALA A 40 -12.62 -26.70 -11.90
C ALA A 40 -11.16 -26.24 -11.81
N THR A 41 -10.71 -25.54 -12.84
CA THR A 41 -9.46 -24.75 -12.83
C THR A 41 -9.67 -23.45 -12.09
N ASP A 42 -8.57 -22.76 -11.76
CA ASP A 42 -8.59 -21.52 -10.96
C ASP A 42 -9.42 -20.40 -11.61
N ASP A 43 -9.60 -20.39 -12.92
CA ASP A 43 -10.39 -19.41 -13.67
C ASP A 43 -11.89 -19.76 -13.77
N SER A 44 -12.32 -20.88 -13.16
CA SER A 44 -13.72 -21.34 -13.20
C SER A 44 -14.16 -21.99 -11.90
N ALA A 45 -13.37 -21.83 -10.84
CA ALA A 45 -13.68 -22.30 -9.50
C ALA A 45 -14.65 -21.35 -8.80
N PHE A 46 -15.19 -21.77 -7.65
CA PHE A 46 -16.04 -20.88 -6.84
C PHE A 46 -15.27 -19.68 -6.30
N LEU A 47 -13.99 -19.87 -6.00
CA LEU A 47 -13.03 -18.80 -5.81
C LEU A 47 -12.13 -18.79 -7.04
N GLU A 48 -12.32 -17.82 -7.92
CA GLU A 48 -11.45 -17.62 -9.06
C GLU A 48 -10.14 -16.98 -8.59
N ILE A 49 -9.00 -17.52 -9.02
CA ILE A 49 -7.67 -17.07 -8.60
C ILE A 49 -6.85 -16.72 -9.85
N THR A 50 -6.44 -15.46 -9.95
CA THR A 50 -5.58 -14.96 -11.04
C THR A 50 -4.22 -14.56 -10.50
N ASP A 51 -3.16 -15.20 -11.00
CA ASP A 51 -1.78 -14.89 -10.63
C ASP A 51 -1.31 -13.56 -11.25
N ARG A 52 -0.80 -12.65 -10.42
CA ARG A 52 -0.24 -11.35 -10.80
C ARG A 52 1.25 -11.22 -10.48
N SER A 53 1.90 -12.30 -10.04
CA SER A 53 3.28 -12.26 -9.57
C SER A 53 4.30 -11.87 -10.64
N ALA A 54 3.95 -11.98 -11.93
CA ALA A 54 4.80 -11.56 -13.04
C ALA A 54 5.06 -10.03 -13.10
N THR A 55 4.19 -9.23 -12.50
CA THR A 55 4.33 -7.76 -12.40
C THR A 55 4.56 -7.29 -10.97
N ALA A 56 4.68 -8.20 -10.01
CA ALA A 56 4.84 -7.87 -8.61
C ALA A 56 6.30 -7.57 -8.27
N SER A 57 6.53 -6.56 -7.45
CA SER A 57 7.85 -6.25 -6.90
C SER A 57 7.73 -5.42 -5.62
N LEU A 58 8.65 -5.62 -4.68
CA LEU A 58 8.81 -4.80 -3.48
C LEU A 58 10.22 -4.19 -3.48
N SER A 59 10.34 -2.87 -3.36
CA SER A 59 11.63 -2.17 -3.43
C SER A 59 11.97 -1.28 -2.24
N ASN A 60 11.13 -1.20 -1.21
CA ASN A 60 11.43 -0.48 0.04
C ASN A 60 10.64 -1.06 1.24
N ALA A 61 10.95 -0.59 2.45
CA ALA A 61 10.43 -1.14 3.71
C ALA A 61 8.92 -0.97 3.92
N VAL A 62 8.26 -0.10 3.15
CA VAL A 62 6.82 0.18 3.25
C VAL A 62 6.06 -0.18 1.97
N ASP A 63 6.72 -0.85 1.03
CA ASP A 63 6.17 -1.16 -0.27
C ASP A 63 5.11 -2.27 -0.17
N THR A 64 4.15 -2.24 -1.10
CA THR A 64 3.08 -3.24 -1.20
C THR A 64 2.89 -3.63 -2.66
N THR A 65 2.65 -4.92 -2.93
CA THR A 65 2.41 -5.40 -4.29
C THR A 65 1.33 -6.46 -4.35
N ALA A 66 0.48 -6.40 -5.39
CA ALA A 66 -0.52 -7.44 -5.64
C ALA A 66 0.15 -8.70 -6.22
N VAL A 67 -0.12 -9.86 -5.61
CA VAL A 67 0.39 -11.16 -6.08
C VAL A 67 -0.72 -12.06 -6.63
N TYR A 68 -1.95 -11.90 -6.16
CA TYR A 68 -3.13 -12.56 -6.71
C TYR A 68 -4.33 -11.62 -6.74
N ASP A 69 -5.19 -11.77 -7.75
CA ASP A 69 -6.56 -11.28 -7.70
C ASP A 69 -7.49 -12.46 -7.46
N LEU A 70 -8.43 -12.27 -6.55
CA LEU A 70 -9.40 -13.27 -6.14
C LEU A 70 -10.80 -12.76 -6.48
N ARG A 71 -11.62 -13.62 -7.06
CA ARG A 71 -13.01 -13.32 -7.38
C ARG A 71 -13.93 -14.40 -6.85
N MET A 72 -14.90 -14.02 -6.03
CA MET A 72 -15.93 -14.94 -5.54
C MET A 72 -16.99 -15.10 -6.62
N ALA A 73 -16.87 -16.14 -7.43
CA ALA A 73 -17.78 -16.40 -8.56
C ALA A 73 -19.09 -17.09 -8.14
N SER A 74 -19.15 -17.62 -6.92
CA SER A 74 -20.33 -18.31 -6.38
C SER A 74 -21.15 -17.38 -5.49
N GLU A 75 -22.46 -17.31 -5.71
CA GLU A 75 -23.40 -16.58 -4.83
C GLU A 75 -23.39 -17.07 -3.37
N SER A 76 -22.83 -18.26 -3.11
CA SER A 76 -22.68 -18.80 -1.75
C SER A 76 -21.47 -18.23 -1.01
N LEU A 77 -20.50 -17.67 -1.74
CA LEU A 77 -19.39 -16.89 -1.21
C LEU A 77 -19.80 -15.42 -1.32
N SER A 78 -19.99 -14.77 -0.18
CA SER A 78 -20.38 -13.37 -0.15
C SER A 78 -19.70 -12.71 1.05
N GLU A 79 -19.36 -11.42 0.92
CA GLU A 79 -18.76 -10.52 1.94
C GLU A 79 -17.25 -10.24 1.82
N ASN A 80 -16.58 -10.50 0.69
CA ASN A 80 -15.14 -10.20 0.50
C ASN A 80 -14.24 -10.73 1.63
N THR A 81 -14.70 -11.76 2.34
CA THR A 81 -14.02 -12.27 3.52
C THR A 81 -13.10 -13.39 3.07
N VAL A 82 -11.87 -13.01 2.76
CA VAL A 82 -10.78 -13.94 2.47
C VAL A 82 -9.74 -13.77 3.55
N ASP A 83 -9.52 -14.83 4.33
CA ASP A 83 -8.38 -14.92 5.23
C ASP A 83 -7.17 -15.46 4.46
N THR A 84 -6.01 -14.86 4.66
CA THR A 84 -4.78 -15.27 3.98
C THR A 84 -3.66 -15.54 4.96
N THR A 85 -2.77 -16.46 4.60
CA THR A 85 -1.60 -16.81 5.41
C THR A 85 -0.43 -17.13 4.50
N LEU A 86 0.68 -16.43 4.70
CA LEU A 86 1.95 -16.77 4.06
C LEU A 86 2.53 -18.02 4.73
N LEU A 87 2.53 -19.14 4.02
CA LEU A 87 3.00 -20.43 4.54
C LEU A 87 4.52 -20.55 4.46
N SER A 88 5.09 -20.20 3.31
CA SER A 88 6.52 -20.28 3.07
C SER A 88 6.99 -19.27 2.03
N VAL A 89 8.26 -18.88 2.16
CA VAL A 89 8.98 -18.05 1.20
C VAL A 89 10.21 -18.82 0.78
N ILE A 90 10.36 -19.02 -0.53
CA ILE A 90 11.35 -19.93 -1.10
C ILE A 90 12.28 -19.13 -1.99
N ASP A 91 13.59 -19.19 -1.72
CA ASP A 91 14.59 -18.49 -2.53
C ASP A 91 14.75 -19.10 -3.94
N GLY A 92 15.54 -18.44 -4.79
CA GLY A 92 15.86 -18.92 -6.13
C GLY A 92 16.63 -20.26 -6.17
N GLN A 93 17.10 -20.77 -5.03
CA GLN A 93 17.74 -22.08 -4.89
C GLN A 93 16.75 -23.17 -4.42
N GLY A 94 15.49 -22.82 -4.16
CA GLY A 94 14.46 -23.73 -3.67
C GLY A 94 14.51 -23.95 -2.16
N SER A 95 15.24 -23.12 -1.40
CA SER A 95 15.34 -23.24 0.06
C SER A 95 14.33 -22.32 0.75
N PRO A 96 13.66 -22.79 1.81
CA PRO A 96 12.77 -21.93 2.59
C PRO A 96 13.59 -20.88 3.36
N VAL A 97 13.13 -19.64 3.34
CA VAL A 97 13.70 -18.49 4.03
C VAL A 97 12.72 -18.04 5.10
N SER A 98 13.25 -17.60 6.25
CA SER A 98 12.43 -16.98 7.29
C SER A 98 11.91 -15.64 6.77
N ALA A 99 10.60 -15.53 6.57
CA ALA A 99 9.96 -14.34 6.05
C ALA A 99 9.06 -13.68 7.10
N THR A 100 9.62 -13.46 8.30
CA THR A 100 8.97 -12.59 9.29
C THR A 100 8.80 -11.16 8.76
N ALA A 101 9.59 -10.78 7.74
CA ALA A 101 9.56 -9.52 7.01
C ALA A 101 8.32 -9.31 6.12
N LEU A 102 7.49 -10.34 5.91
CA LEU A 102 6.43 -10.27 4.90
C LEU A 102 5.07 -10.64 5.50
N GLU A 103 4.06 -9.86 5.11
CA GLU A 103 2.67 -10.10 5.48
C GLU A 103 1.78 -10.07 4.24
N THR A 104 0.73 -10.89 4.26
CA THR A 104 -0.33 -10.88 3.24
C THR A 104 -1.48 -10.00 3.70
N VAL A 105 -1.92 -9.09 2.85
CA VAL A 105 -3.04 -8.17 3.13
C VAL A 105 -4.11 -8.33 2.06
N PRO A 106 -5.24 -8.99 2.37
CA PRO A 106 -6.37 -9.03 1.45
C PRO A 106 -7.08 -7.66 1.46
N VAL A 107 -7.24 -7.06 0.27
CA VAL A 107 -7.90 -5.76 0.08
C VAL A 107 -9.10 -5.94 -0.83
N ALA A 108 -10.29 -5.54 -0.37
CA ALA A 108 -11.48 -5.56 -1.22
C ALA A 108 -11.33 -4.56 -2.39
N ASP A 109 -11.46 -5.05 -3.61
CA ASP A 109 -11.40 -4.28 -4.87
C ASP A 109 -12.70 -4.41 -5.68
N GLY A 110 -13.83 -4.45 -4.97
CA GLY A 110 -15.13 -4.65 -5.59
C GLY A 110 -16.14 -5.23 -4.63
N THR A 111 -17.28 -5.66 -5.17
CA THR A 111 -18.31 -6.35 -4.37
C THR A 111 -17.93 -7.81 -4.12
N ASP A 112 -17.28 -8.43 -5.09
CA ASP A 112 -16.89 -9.86 -5.06
C ASP A 112 -15.40 -10.07 -5.43
N ASP A 113 -14.65 -8.98 -5.54
CA ASP A 113 -13.25 -8.99 -5.98
C ASP A 113 -12.35 -8.56 -4.81
N VAL A 114 -11.25 -9.29 -4.59
CA VAL A 114 -10.25 -9.04 -3.55
C VAL A 114 -8.86 -9.12 -4.18
N SER A 115 -8.08 -8.05 -4.07
CA SER A 115 -6.66 -8.09 -4.39
C SER A 115 -5.86 -8.53 -3.18
N LEU A 116 -5.09 -9.60 -3.35
CA LEU A 116 -4.19 -10.11 -2.33
C LEU A 116 -2.83 -9.44 -2.47
N LEU A 117 -2.56 -8.51 -1.56
CA LEU A 117 -1.29 -7.80 -1.49
C LEU A 117 -0.30 -8.57 -0.61
N VAL A 118 0.98 -8.41 -0.91
CA VAL A 118 2.09 -8.72 -0.02
C VAL A 118 2.80 -7.41 0.30
N GLN A 119 3.11 -7.20 1.57
CA GLN A 119 3.81 -6.02 2.05
C GLN A 119 5.03 -6.39 2.88
N CYS A 120 6.02 -5.51 2.88
CA CYS A 120 7.11 -5.56 3.84
C CYS A 120 6.59 -5.14 5.24
N VAL A 121 7.10 -5.78 6.29
CA VAL A 121 6.85 -5.40 7.68
C VAL A 121 8.16 -5.08 8.40
N THR A 122 8.09 -4.21 9.39
CA THR A 122 9.25 -3.60 10.07
C THR A 122 10.06 -4.57 10.93
N GLU A 123 9.66 -5.84 11.08
CA GLU A 123 10.36 -6.80 11.92
C GLU A 123 10.92 -8.00 11.13
N GLY A 124 12.25 -8.11 11.20
CA GLY A 124 13.02 -9.24 10.68
C GLY A 124 13.27 -9.12 9.19
N GLY A 125 14.41 -8.53 8.83
CA GLY A 125 14.80 -8.32 7.44
C GLY A 125 14.83 -9.61 6.61
N ILE A 126 14.41 -9.49 5.35
CA ILE A 126 14.64 -10.48 4.29
C ILE A 126 15.74 -9.95 3.38
N ALA A 127 16.67 -10.81 2.97
CA ALA A 127 17.71 -10.40 2.05
C ALA A 127 17.13 -10.00 0.70
N ASP A 128 17.76 -9.06 0.01
CA ASP A 128 17.38 -8.72 -1.36
C ASP A 128 17.46 -9.95 -2.26
N GLY A 129 16.40 -10.21 -3.01
CA GLY A 129 16.35 -11.41 -3.82
C GLY A 129 15.05 -11.57 -4.59
N SER A 130 14.91 -12.74 -5.20
CA SER A 130 13.70 -13.13 -5.92
C SER A 130 13.16 -14.41 -5.31
N TYR A 131 11.89 -14.36 -4.91
CA TYR A 131 11.29 -15.36 -4.04
C TYR A 131 9.99 -15.92 -4.60
N THR A 132 9.79 -17.22 -4.43
CA THR A 132 8.49 -17.85 -4.65
C THR A 132 7.72 -17.84 -3.33
N LEU A 133 6.49 -17.32 -3.36
CA LEU A 133 5.64 -17.21 -2.17
C LEU A 133 4.58 -18.31 -2.21
N GLU A 134 4.45 -19.07 -1.13
CA GLU A 134 3.38 -20.05 -0.94
C GLU A 134 2.34 -19.49 0.04
N ILE A 135 1.12 -19.27 -0.46
CA ILE A 135 0.08 -18.55 0.25
C ILE A 135 -1.16 -19.43 0.36
N ALA A 136 -1.68 -19.57 1.57
CA ALA A 136 -2.99 -20.13 1.85
C ALA A 136 -4.05 -19.02 1.81
N MET A 137 -5.19 -19.33 1.19
CA MET A 137 -6.35 -18.46 1.05
C MET A 137 -7.59 -19.24 1.48
N GLN A 138 -8.39 -18.65 2.35
CA GLN A 138 -9.65 -19.23 2.82
C GLN A 138 -10.77 -18.22 2.59
N ALA A 139 -11.64 -18.50 1.62
CA ALA A 139 -12.86 -17.72 1.40
C ALA A 139 -14.03 -18.37 2.12
N THR A 140 -14.73 -17.61 2.97
CA THR A 140 -15.88 -18.11 3.73
C THR A 140 -17.15 -17.37 3.31
N GLY A 141 -18.25 -18.11 3.18
CA GLY A 141 -19.57 -17.56 2.89
C GLY A 141 -20.69 -18.34 3.58
N SER A 142 -21.90 -18.27 3.03
CA SER A 142 -23.12 -18.83 3.61
C SER A 142 -23.15 -20.36 3.57
N GLY A 143 -22.40 -21.00 4.49
CA GLY A 143 -22.31 -22.46 4.61
C GLY A 143 -21.34 -23.10 3.62
N VAL A 144 -20.51 -22.31 2.95
CA VAL A 144 -19.43 -22.76 2.07
C VAL A 144 -18.11 -22.13 2.52
N THR A 145 -17.07 -22.94 2.57
CA THR A 145 -15.69 -22.50 2.76
C THR A 145 -14.86 -23.07 1.61
N VAL A 146 -14.02 -22.24 1.01
CA VAL A 146 -13.08 -22.64 -0.05
C VAL A 146 -11.67 -22.38 0.45
N ASP A 147 -10.91 -23.47 0.61
CA ASP A 147 -9.49 -23.43 0.94
C ASP A 147 -8.65 -23.62 -0.32
N ALA A 148 -7.68 -22.74 -0.54
CA ALA A 148 -6.72 -22.84 -1.64
C ALA A 148 -5.31 -22.55 -1.13
N VAL A 149 -4.32 -23.29 -1.64
CA VAL A 149 -2.90 -23.00 -1.44
C VAL A 149 -2.27 -22.81 -2.81
N ARG A 150 -1.60 -21.68 -3.03
CA ARG A 150 -0.94 -21.38 -4.31
C ARG A 150 0.49 -20.91 -4.10
N SER A 151 1.35 -21.29 -5.02
CA SER A 151 2.69 -20.74 -5.16
C SER A 151 2.70 -19.77 -6.33
N THR A 152 3.35 -18.61 -6.15
CA THR A 152 3.49 -17.61 -7.22
C THR A 152 4.17 -18.23 -8.44
N GLY A 153 3.59 -18.04 -9.63
CA GLY A 153 4.09 -18.63 -10.88
C GLY A 153 5.39 -17.99 -11.38
N THR A 154 5.61 -16.72 -11.06
CA THR A 154 6.87 -16.00 -11.25
C THR A 154 7.48 -15.61 -9.90
N PRO A 155 8.78 -15.84 -9.67
CA PRO A 155 9.47 -15.34 -8.48
C PRO A 155 9.37 -13.82 -8.37
N VAL A 156 8.91 -13.34 -7.20
CA VAL A 156 8.70 -11.92 -6.90
C VAL A 156 10.02 -11.32 -6.43
N PRO A 157 10.54 -10.25 -7.06
CA PRO A 157 11.66 -9.47 -6.54
C PRO A 157 11.25 -8.77 -5.24
N ILE A 158 12.01 -8.99 -4.17
CA ILE A 158 11.76 -8.42 -2.86
C ILE A 158 13.06 -7.80 -2.33
N SER A 159 12.98 -6.52 -2.02
CA SER A 159 13.97 -5.76 -1.26
C SER A 159 13.20 -4.92 -0.25
N CYS A 160 13.10 -5.43 0.98
CA CYS A 160 12.39 -4.75 2.07
C CYS A 160 13.31 -3.81 2.86
N GLY A 161 14.61 -3.74 2.54
CA GLY A 161 15.58 -3.00 3.32
C GLY A 161 15.67 -3.47 4.79
N GLU A 162 16.43 -2.72 5.59
CA GLU A 162 16.33 -2.77 7.06
C GLU A 162 15.27 -1.75 7.48
N PRO A 163 14.39 -2.04 8.47
CA PRO A 163 13.44 -1.05 8.97
C PRO A 163 14.19 0.25 9.33
N PRO A 164 13.66 1.43 8.98
CA PRO A 164 14.31 2.70 9.29
C PRO A 164 14.54 2.76 10.80
N THR A 165 15.77 3.09 11.21
CA THR A 165 16.07 3.24 12.63
C THR A 165 15.29 4.45 13.17
N ASP A 166 14.85 4.38 14.42
CA ASP A 166 14.29 5.54 15.15
C ASP A 166 15.38 6.56 15.57
N GLU A 167 16.60 6.39 15.05
CA GLU A 167 17.76 7.20 15.40
C GLU A 167 18.11 8.16 14.28
N ASP A 168 18.59 9.35 14.65
CA ASP A 168 19.17 10.29 13.71
C ASP A 168 20.36 9.65 12.97
N ILE A 169 20.40 9.75 11.65
CA ILE A 169 21.52 9.29 10.84
C ILE A 169 22.44 10.47 10.51
N THR A 170 23.74 10.28 10.71
CA THR A 170 24.78 11.21 10.23
C THR A 170 25.68 10.51 9.22
N VAL A 171 25.66 10.96 7.97
CA VAL A 171 26.50 10.45 6.88
C VAL A 171 27.84 11.18 6.92
N ILE A 172 28.84 10.49 7.47
CA ILE A 172 30.21 11.02 7.68
C ILE A 172 31.20 10.62 6.57
N GLU A 173 30.78 9.75 5.66
CA GLU A 173 31.51 9.30 4.47
C GLU A 173 30.52 9.01 3.34
N ASP A 174 31.01 8.85 2.10
CA ASP A 174 30.14 8.62 0.94
C ASP A 174 29.28 7.34 1.10
N GLU A 175 27.96 7.48 0.95
CA GLU A 175 27.00 6.40 1.05
C GLU A 175 26.58 5.93 -0.36
N PRO A 176 26.87 4.67 -0.75
CA PRO A 176 26.58 4.19 -2.10
C PRO A 176 25.10 3.98 -2.42
N GLY A 177 24.23 3.95 -1.40
CA GLY A 177 22.80 3.65 -1.53
C GLY A 177 21.89 4.70 -0.91
N ASN A 178 20.66 4.28 -0.61
CA ASN A 178 19.65 5.13 0.02
C ASN A 178 19.92 5.26 1.52
N VAL A 179 19.50 6.38 2.09
CA VAL A 179 19.51 6.62 3.54
C VAL A 179 18.07 6.81 4.02
N GLU A 180 17.62 5.93 4.92
CA GLU A 180 16.24 5.93 5.42
C GLU A 180 16.20 5.84 6.96
N THR A 181 15.52 6.78 7.61
CA THR A 181 15.31 6.83 9.06
C THR A 181 13.99 7.51 9.39
N THR A 182 13.39 7.21 10.55
CA THR A 182 12.25 8.00 11.07
C THR A 182 12.72 9.25 11.82
N GLY A 183 14.03 9.33 12.14
CA GLY A 183 14.69 10.47 12.75
C GLY A 183 15.16 11.51 11.74
N ASN A 184 16.11 12.34 12.16
CA ASN A 184 16.74 13.34 11.32
C ASN A 184 17.87 12.71 10.47
N VAL A 185 18.12 13.27 9.29
CA VAL A 185 19.31 12.93 8.49
C VAL A 185 20.22 14.14 8.38
N THR A 186 21.50 13.95 8.65
CA THR A 186 22.55 14.94 8.35
C THR A 186 23.57 14.32 7.42
N VAL A 187 23.76 14.91 6.24
CA VAL A 187 24.87 14.56 5.34
C VAL A 187 25.98 15.57 5.57
N GLU A 188 27.10 15.14 6.15
CA GLU A 188 28.20 16.04 6.49
C GLU A 188 28.90 16.63 5.26
N ASN A 189 29.67 17.70 5.51
CA ASN A 189 30.30 18.50 4.47
C ASN A 189 31.07 17.67 3.43
N GLY A 190 30.65 17.78 2.17
CA GLY A 190 31.34 17.19 1.03
C GLY A 190 31.16 15.70 0.85
N ASN A 191 30.29 15.04 1.63
CA ASN A 191 29.93 13.64 1.43
C ASN A 191 28.79 13.50 0.42
N ASP A 192 28.80 12.38 -0.29
CA ASP A 192 27.82 12.06 -1.31
C ASP A 192 26.93 10.89 -0.89
N VAL A 193 25.62 11.02 -1.10
CA VAL A 193 24.66 9.91 -1.05
C VAL A 193 24.26 9.55 -2.48
N ASN A 194 24.64 8.36 -2.93
CA ASN A 194 24.31 7.86 -4.27
C ASN A 194 22.95 7.13 -4.30
N GLY A 195 21.93 7.79 -3.77
CA GLY A 195 20.57 7.28 -3.68
C GLY A 195 19.60 8.38 -3.24
N ASP A 196 18.44 7.95 -2.77
CA ASP A 196 17.45 8.82 -2.12
C ASP A 196 17.76 8.98 -0.62
N VAL A 197 17.35 10.12 -0.05
CA VAL A 197 17.40 10.37 1.40
C VAL A 197 15.99 10.57 1.93
N SER A 198 15.59 9.76 2.91
CA SER A 198 14.29 9.83 3.56
C SER A 198 14.46 9.93 5.09
N GLY A 199 13.99 11.03 5.67
CA GLY A 199 13.97 11.25 7.12
C GLY A 199 12.56 11.52 7.62
N GLY A 200 12.09 10.82 8.65
CA GLY A 200 10.84 11.18 9.33
C GLY A 200 10.94 12.53 10.08
N GLY A 201 12.16 12.94 10.43
CA GLY A 201 12.49 14.27 10.94
C GLY A 201 12.97 15.23 9.85
N SER A 202 13.89 16.12 10.22
CA SER A 202 14.51 17.08 9.32
C SER A 202 15.67 16.46 8.54
N VAL A 203 15.90 16.94 7.32
CA VAL A 203 17.06 16.55 6.48
C VAL A 203 17.97 17.75 6.29
N THR A 204 19.26 17.60 6.61
CA THR A 204 20.27 18.64 6.43
C THR A 204 21.40 18.13 5.55
N LEU A 205 21.66 18.83 4.45
CA LEU A 205 22.88 18.69 3.66
C LEU A 205 23.82 19.81 4.09
N ASP A 206 24.98 19.45 4.63
CA ASP A 206 26.05 20.40 4.94
C ASP A 206 26.75 20.92 3.68
N ASN A 207 27.76 21.77 3.83
CA ASN A 207 28.36 22.47 2.71
C ASN A 207 29.01 21.48 1.72
N GLY A 208 28.60 21.56 0.46
CA GLY A 208 29.10 20.70 -0.60
C GLY A 208 28.61 19.26 -0.54
N ALA A 209 27.71 18.89 0.38
CA ALA A 209 27.10 17.58 0.39
C ALA A 209 26.19 17.39 -0.83
N SER A 210 26.14 16.18 -1.38
CA SER A 210 25.29 15.85 -2.51
C SER A 210 24.41 14.63 -2.26
N VAL A 211 23.21 14.65 -2.85
CA VAL A 211 22.30 13.51 -2.96
C VAL A 211 22.01 13.31 -4.45
N SER A 212 22.24 12.12 -4.99
CA SER A 212 22.00 11.87 -6.42
C SER A 212 20.52 11.68 -6.75
N GLY A 213 19.74 11.19 -5.79
CA GLY A 213 18.29 11.01 -5.86
C GLY A 213 17.49 12.18 -5.28
N ASN A 214 16.32 11.86 -4.74
CA ASN A 214 15.38 12.76 -4.10
C ASN A 214 15.62 12.87 -2.60
N ILE A 215 15.09 13.94 -2.01
CA ILE A 215 14.98 14.09 -0.56
C ILE A 215 13.52 14.08 -0.15
N SER A 216 13.18 13.25 0.83
CA SER A 216 11.90 13.28 1.55
C SER A 216 12.15 13.55 3.02
N SER A 217 11.41 14.49 3.60
CA SER A 217 11.52 14.87 5.02
C SER A 217 10.15 15.05 5.65
N GLY A 218 9.94 14.51 6.84
CA GLY A 218 8.75 14.84 7.65
C GLY A 218 8.86 16.21 8.32
N GLY A 219 10.07 16.68 8.56
CA GLY A 219 10.41 18.00 9.11
C GLY A 219 10.93 18.97 8.05
N ASP A 220 11.85 19.84 8.46
CA ASP A 220 12.47 20.84 7.59
C ASP A 220 13.56 20.21 6.71
N THR A 221 13.73 20.71 5.48
CA THR A 221 14.89 20.39 4.65
C THR A 221 15.81 21.60 4.52
N THR A 222 17.09 21.45 4.86
CA THR A 222 18.12 22.48 4.64
C THR A 222 19.19 21.96 3.68
N VAL A 223 19.38 22.66 2.57
CA VAL A 223 20.52 22.47 1.67
C VAL A 223 21.50 23.62 1.89
N SER A 224 22.64 23.32 2.50
CA SER A 224 23.69 24.30 2.80
C SER A 224 24.48 24.68 1.54
N ASN A 225 25.56 25.45 1.72
CA ASN A 225 26.24 26.09 0.61
C ASN A 225 26.84 25.07 -0.37
N ASN A 226 26.60 25.26 -1.66
CA ASN A 226 27.02 24.37 -2.74
C ASN A 226 26.48 22.93 -2.61
N GLY A 227 25.40 22.73 -1.84
CA GLY A 227 24.73 21.43 -1.78
C GLY A 227 24.03 21.10 -3.09
N ASN A 228 23.97 19.81 -3.44
CA ASN A 228 23.38 19.36 -4.69
C ASN A 228 22.37 18.23 -4.44
N VAL A 229 21.21 18.31 -5.09
CA VAL A 229 20.19 17.26 -5.08
C VAL A 229 19.85 16.96 -6.53
N GLY A 230 20.13 15.74 -6.98
CA GLY A 230 19.89 15.34 -8.37
C GLY A 230 18.41 15.24 -8.71
N GLY A 231 17.57 14.87 -7.74
CA GLY A 231 16.12 14.80 -7.82
C GLY A 231 15.41 16.03 -7.24
N GLY A 232 14.18 15.82 -6.77
CA GLY A 232 13.36 16.83 -6.11
C GLY A 232 13.44 16.76 -4.58
N ILE A 233 12.79 17.72 -3.92
CA ILE A 233 12.63 17.78 -2.46
C ILE A 233 11.15 17.75 -2.11
N GLU A 234 10.75 16.87 -1.21
CA GLU A 234 9.47 16.86 -0.53
C GLU A 234 9.69 17.05 0.98
N SER A 235 8.98 18.02 1.57
CA SER A 235 9.18 18.38 2.96
C SER A 235 7.88 18.69 3.69
N GLY A 236 7.66 18.03 4.83
CA GLY A 236 6.58 18.33 5.75
C GLY A 236 6.78 19.65 6.52
N GLY A 237 7.94 20.28 6.38
CA GLY A 237 8.29 21.55 7.01
C GLY A 237 8.75 22.61 6.01
N THR A 238 9.69 23.44 6.45
CA THR A 238 10.31 24.51 5.67
C THR A 238 11.46 23.97 4.83
N VAL A 239 11.57 24.43 3.59
CA VAL A 239 12.72 24.14 2.72
C VAL A 239 13.61 25.37 2.60
N THR A 240 14.87 25.26 3.01
CA THR A 240 15.87 26.32 2.86
C THR A 240 16.99 25.89 1.94
N ILE A 241 17.17 26.60 0.82
CA ILE A 241 18.27 26.42 -0.12
C ILE A 241 19.21 27.62 0.00
N ASN A 242 20.41 27.35 0.49
CA ASN A 242 21.46 28.35 0.71
C ASN A 242 22.36 28.54 -0.53
N ASN A 243 23.46 29.27 -0.35
CA ASN A 243 24.29 29.79 -1.43
C ASN A 243 24.70 28.71 -2.45
N ASN A 244 24.41 28.93 -3.73
CA ASN A 244 24.74 28.03 -4.83
C ASN A 244 24.17 26.59 -4.68
N GLY A 245 23.11 26.39 -3.90
CA GLY A 245 22.42 25.10 -3.86
C GLY A 245 21.80 24.77 -5.22
N ASN A 246 21.87 23.52 -5.66
CA ASN A 246 21.35 23.09 -6.96
C ASN A 246 20.39 21.90 -6.81
N ILE A 247 19.14 22.09 -7.20
CA ILE A 247 18.10 21.07 -7.17
C ILE A 247 17.73 20.70 -8.61
N GLY A 248 17.91 19.44 -8.98
CA GLY A 248 17.65 18.92 -10.32
C GLY A 248 16.17 18.75 -10.64
N GLY A 249 15.33 18.60 -9.61
CA GLY A 249 13.87 18.53 -9.71
C GLY A 249 13.16 19.75 -9.12
N GLY A 250 11.88 19.56 -8.79
CA GLY A 250 11.05 20.54 -8.09
C GLY A 250 11.14 20.44 -6.57
N ILE A 251 10.54 21.42 -5.88
CA ILE A 251 10.44 21.47 -4.42
C ILE A 251 8.95 21.54 -4.05
N THR A 252 8.52 20.64 -3.18
CA THR A 252 7.21 20.70 -2.52
C THR A 252 7.41 20.78 -1.02
N ALA A 253 6.76 21.75 -0.38
CA ALA A 253 6.83 21.95 1.06
C ALA A 253 5.45 22.24 1.65
N GLU A 254 5.19 21.72 2.85
CA GLU A 254 4.06 22.19 3.66
C GLU A 254 4.31 23.59 4.22
N GLY A 255 5.56 23.88 4.62
CA GLY A 255 5.99 25.15 5.18
C GLY A 255 6.52 26.15 4.16
N ASP A 256 7.31 27.11 4.64
CA ASP A 256 7.94 28.13 3.80
C ASP A 256 8.97 27.50 2.84
N ILE A 257 9.22 28.13 1.69
CA ILE A 257 10.34 27.79 0.81
C ILE A 257 11.20 29.03 0.62
N ILE A 258 12.47 28.92 0.99
CA ILE A 258 13.43 30.01 0.97
C ILE A 258 14.58 29.62 0.04
N LEU A 259 14.68 30.30 -1.11
CA LEU A 259 15.73 30.14 -2.10
C LEU A 259 16.56 31.41 -2.17
N THR A 260 17.81 31.35 -1.72
CA THR A 260 18.68 32.54 -1.70
C THR A 260 20.01 32.32 -2.40
N ASN A 261 20.60 33.43 -2.87
CA ASN A 261 22.02 33.54 -3.22
C ASN A 261 22.50 32.53 -4.29
N ASN A 262 22.04 32.73 -5.52
CA ASN A 262 22.36 31.89 -6.68
C ASN A 262 21.93 30.42 -6.55
N GLY A 263 20.99 30.10 -5.66
CA GLY A 263 20.35 28.78 -5.64
C GLY A 263 19.54 28.55 -6.91
N ILE A 264 19.57 27.33 -7.44
CA ILE A 264 18.90 26.92 -8.68
C ILE A 264 17.96 25.76 -8.40
N VAL A 265 16.72 25.86 -8.91
CA VAL A 265 15.74 24.77 -8.90
C VAL A 265 15.30 24.50 -10.34
N ASN A 266 15.45 23.26 -10.81
CA ASN A 266 15.13 22.86 -12.18
C ASN A 266 13.73 22.23 -12.30
N GLY A 267 12.76 22.78 -11.57
CA GLY A 267 11.38 22.33 -11.56
C GLY A 267 10.48 23.31 -10.84
N ASP A 268 9.25 22.89 -10.58
CA ASP A 268 8.25 23.70 -9.89
C ASP A 268 8.57 23.83 -8.40
N VAL A 269 8.19 24.97 -7.81
CA VAL A 269 8.35 25.27 -6.38
C VAL A 269 6.98 25.53 -5.80
N ILE A 270 6.51 24.63 -4.93
CA ILE A 270 5.14 24.61 -4.43
C ILE A 270 5.16 24.60 -2.91
N SER A 271 4.56 25.62 -2.30
CA SER A 271 4.29 25.68 -0.87
C SER A 271 2.79 25.61 -0.61
N TYR A 272 2.36 24.68 0.24
CA TYR A 272 0.95 24.53 0.58
C TYR A 272 0.50 25.53 1.65
N ASN A 273 1.22 25.63 2.76
CA ASN A 273 0.84 26.43 3.93
C ASN A 273 1.87 27.48 4.34
N GLY A 274 2.88 27.73 3.50
CA GLY A 274 3.91 28.75 3.71
C GLY A 274 4.02 29.76 2.57
N ASN A 275 5.00 30.64 2.74
CA ASN A 275 5.43 31.65 1.78
C ASN A 275 6.59 31.12 0.96
N ILE A 276 6.76 31.66 -0.24
CA ILE A 276 7.94 31.39 -1.07
C ILE A 276 8.75 32.66 -1.19
N GLU A 277 10.01 32.63 -0.79
CA GLU A 277 10.96 33.73 -0.98
C GLU A 277 12.08 33.27 -1.94
N ILE A 278 12.25 34.00 -3.04
CA ILE A 278 13.34 33.78 -4.00
C ILE A 278 14.14 35.07 -4.09
N SER A 279 15.39 35.07 -3.68
CA SER A 279 16.19 36.31 -3.62
C SER A 279 17.66 36.11 -4.02
N ASN A 280 18.34 37.22 -4.28
CA ASN A 280 19.78 37.30 -4.58
C ASN A 280 20.23 36.35 -5.71
N ASN A 281 19.72 36.57 -6.91
CA ASN A 281 19.99 35.75 -8.10
C ASN A 281 19.51 34.29 -8.02
N GLY A 282 18.56 33.97 -7.14
CA GLY A 282 17.89 32.65 -7.15
C GLY A 282 17.16 32.41 -8.47
N GLU A 283 17.25 31.21 -9.01
CA GLU A 283 16.64 30.82 -10.29
C GLU A 283 15.71 29.63 -10.11
N VAL A 284 14.45 29.76 -10.55
CA VAL A 284 13.48 28.68 -10.62
C VAL A 284 13.08 28.46 -12.09
N ARG A 285 13.34 27.26 -12.59
CA ARG A 285 13.00 26.84 -13.95
C ARG A 285 11.69 26.05 -13.99
N GLY A 286 10.65 26.64 -13.44
CA GLY A 286 9.32 26.05 -13.30
C GLY A 286 8.33 27.08 -12.76
N ASP A 287 7.14 26.60 -12.44
CA ASP A 287 6.09 27.39 -11.79
C ASP A 287 6.40 27.57 -10.30
N VAL A 288 6.00 28.72 -9.75
CA VAL A 288 6.14 29.04 -8.32
C VAL A 288 4.76 29.28 -7.76
N ILE A 289 4.33 28.42 -6.83
CA ILE A 289 2.96 28.37 -6.33
C ILE A 289 2.96 28.36 -4.80
N ALA A 290 2.52 29.46 -4.18
CA ALA A 290 2.17 29.48 -2.76
C ALA A 290 0.64 29.42 -2.63
N HIS A 291 0.09 28.28 -2.17
CA HIS A 291 -1.36 28.09 -2.08
C HIS A 291 -1.99 29.01 -1.03
N ASN A 292 -1.46 29.02 0.18
CA ASN A 292 -2.00 29.81 1.30
C ASN A 292 -1.06 30.92 1.80
N GLY A 293 0.04 31.19 1.08
CA GLY A 293 1.01 32.22 1.42
C GLY A 293 1.27 33.23 0.30
N THR A 294 2.30 34.03 0.51
CA THR A 294 2.80 35.01 -0.46
C THR A 294 3.97 34.44 -1.27
N VAL A 295 4.17 34.94 -2.49
CA VAL A 295 5.41 34.69 -3.25
C VAL A 295 6.19 35.99 -3.34
N CYS A 296 7.44 36.00 -2.89
CA CYS A 296 8.33 37.15 -2.84
C CYS A 296 9.55 36.95 -3.74
N ILE A 297 9.61 37.69 -4.85
CA ILE A 297 10.70 37.60 -5.84
C ILE A 297 11.60 38.82 -5.70
N GLY A 298 12.69 38.61 -4.97
CA GLY A 298 13.68 39.62 -4.63
C GLY A 298 14.75 39.85 -5.69
N ASN A 299 15.85 40.45 -5.24
CA ASN A 299 16.90 41.00 -6.09
C ASN A 299 17.47 39.99 -7.12
N ASN A 300 17.36 40.35 -8.41
CA ASN A 300 17.85 39.58 -9.56
C ASN A 300 17.35 38.12 -9.64
N ALA A 301 16.30 37.77 -8.88
CA ALA A 301 15.72 36.44 -8.96
C ALA A 301 15.02 36.25 -10.31
N VAL A 302 15.06 35.02 -10.83
CA VAL A 302 14.48 34.64 -12.11
C VAL A 302 13.53 33.47 -11.90
N VAL A 303 12.30 33.62 -12.37
CA VAL A 303 11.32 32.54 -12.47
C VAL A 303 10.90 32.43 -13.92
N THR A 304 11.06 31.26 -14.53
CA THR A 304 10.70 31.06 -15.95
C THR A 304 9.26 30.63 -16.17
N GLY A 305 8.61 30.08 -15.14
CA GLY A 305 7.21 29.66 -15.17
C GLY A 305 6.24 30.72 -14.62
N GLN A 306 5.05 30.27 -14.27
CA GLN A 306 4.00 31.09 -13.67
C GLN A 306 4.30 31.37 -12.20
N VAL A 307 3.81 32.51 -11.71
CA VAL A 307 3.86 32.86 -10.29
C VAL A 307 2.43 32.99 -9.77
N ILE A 308 2.07 32.13 -8.83
CA ILE A 308 0.73 32.06 -8.23
C ILE A 308 0.88 32.19 -6.72
N ALA A 309 0.22 33.17 -6.13
CA ALA A 309 0.26 33.40 -4.70
C ALA A 309 -1.15 33.60 -4.13
N GLY A 310 -1.54 32.76 -3.18
CA GLY A 310 -2.86 32.82 -2.54
C GLY A 310 -3.09 34.09 -1.73
N GLN A 311 -2.03 34.65 -1.14
CA GLN A 311 -2.09 35.88 -0.33
C GLN A 311 -1.42 37.09 -1.00
N GLY A 312 -1.01 36.95 -2.27
CA GLY A 312 -0.41 38.03 -3.06
C GLY A 312 1.10 37.91 -3.25
N THR A 313 1.63 38.72 -4.15
CA THR A 313 3.05 38.70 -4.53
C THR A 313 3.81 39.90 -3.98
N CYS A 314 5.06 39.68 -3.60
CA CYS A 314 6.11 40.66 -3.37
C CYS A 314 7.38 40.25 -4.14
#